data_AF-A0A293ME68-F1
#
_entry.id   AF-A0A293ME68-F1
#
_cell.length_a   1.000
_cell.length_b   1.000
_cell.length_c   1.000
_cell.angle_alpha   90.00
_cell.angle_beta   90.00
_cell.angle_gamma   90.00
#
_symmetry.space_group_name_H-M   'P 1'
#
loop_
_entity.id
_entity.type
_entity.pdbx_description
1 polymer ?
#
loop_
_entity_poly.entity_id
_entity_poly.type
_entity_poly.pdbx_seq_one_letter_code
_entity_poly.pdbx_strand_id
1 'polypeptide(L)'
;MHVRKVKSAAVRAAQESMVRTCEDIKSLKHEDDGGTTKCGVSVDGTWQKRGHTSLNGCVSVISVDTGKVLDVEALSSFCQVCKKMDKMAKDSIDYILLKDHACTSNYKGSAPNMEPVGVYRIFDRSVENRGLMYTEYYGDGDSRSFLKVKDIYDKTTVTKLECIGHVQKRVGARLRKLKKKVAGLGGKGKLTDSFIDRLQNYYGIAIRSNPNNLAGMKSAVIASFFHCCTSKDKPMHGQCPRGQDSWCRYQKCIAAGRLGQFKEKAGLPLDIIDKVKPTYMELCKDELLPK
;
A
#
# COMPACT_ATOMS: atom_id res chain seq x y z
N MET A 1 -37.31 -1.79 13.30
CA MET A 1 -37.70 -0.84 12.24
C MET A 1 -36.67 0.27 12.01
N HIS A 2 -36.15 0.92 13.06
CA HIS A 2 -35.18 2.02 12.96
C HIS A 2 -33.85 1.65 12.26
N VAL A 3 -33.24 0.52 12.63
CA VAL A 3 -31.94 0.07 12.05
C VAL A 3 -32.00 -0.17 10.54
N ARG A 4 -33.13 -0.65 10.00
CA ARG A 4 -33.30 -0.88 8.56
C ARG A 4 -33.36 0.44 7.78
N LYS A 5 -34.04 1.45 8.33
CA LYS A 5 -34.11 2.79 7.73
C LYS A 5 -32.74 3.47 7.72
N VAL A 6 -32.01 3.38 8.84
CA VAL A 6 -30.63 3.90 8.94
C VAL A 6 -29.71 3.22 7.93
N LYS A 7 -29.76 1.88 7.83
CA LYS A 7 -28.98 1.12 6.83
C LYS A 7 -29.28 1.61 5.41
N SER A 8 -30.56 1.72 5.05
CA SER A 8 -30.96 2.17 3.70
C SER A 8 -30.45 3.58 3.39
N ALA A 9 -30.61 4.51 4.33
CA ALA A 9 -30.12 5.88 4.17
C ALA A 9 -28.59 5.93 4.04
N ALA A 10 -27.86 5.15 4.84
CA ALA A 10 -26.40 5.09 4.77
C ALA A 10 -25.91 4.51 3.43
N VAL A 11 -26.55 3.45 2.93
CA VAL A 11 -26.22 2.85 1.62
C VAL A 11 -26.47 3.85 0.50
N ARG A 12 -27.60 4.56 0.53
CA ARG A 12 -27.92 5.59 -0.46
C ARG A 12 -26.89 6.72 -0.45
N ALA A 13 -26.60 7.28 0.72
CA ALA A 13 -25.60 8.35 0.85
C ALA A 13 -24.21 7.91 0.39
N ALA A 14 -23.80 6.68 0.72
CA ALA A 14 -22.54 6.12 0.23
C ALA A 14 -22.53 5.99 -1.29
N GLN A 15 -23.61 5.47 -1.89
CA GLN A 15 -23.71 5.30 -3.33
C GLN A 15 -23.70 6.65 -4.07
N GLU A 16 -24.46 7.64 -3.59
CA GLU A 16 -24.45 9.01 -4.13
C GLU A 16 -23.04 9.62 -4.08
N SER A 17 -22.33 9.46 -2.96
CA SER A 17 -20.95 9.94 -2.79
C SER A 17 -19.96 9.27 -3.77
N MET A 18 -20.07 7.95 -3.94
CA MET A 18 -19.21 7.20 -4.86
C MET A 18 -19.50 7.55 -6.32
N VAL A 19 -20.78 7.74 -6.71
CA VAL A 19 -21.15 8.18 -8.07
C VAL A 19 -20.60 9.57 -8.36
N ARG A 20 -20.78 10.53 -7.43
CA ARG A 20 -20.22 11.88 -7.58
C ARG A 20 -18.71 11.87 -7.74
N THR A 21 -18.01 11.00 -7.02
CA THR A 21 -16.57 10.83 -7.17
C THR A 21 -16.19 10.35 -8.59
N CYS A 22 -17.00 9.49 -9.20
CA CYS A 22 -16.76 9.04 -10.57
C CYS A 22 -16.95 10.19 -11.59
N GLU A 23 -17.94 11.06 -11.37
CA GLU A 23 -18.15 12.26 -12.19
C GLU A 23 -17.01 13.27 -12.05
N ASP A 24 -16.49 13.47 -10.83
CA ASP A 24 -15.32 14.31 -10.57
C ASP A 24 -14.11 13.80 -11.39
N ILE A 25 -13.87 12.48 -11.43
CA ILE A 25 -12.76 11.87 -12.17
C ILE A 25 -12.93 12.05 -13.68
N LYS A 26 -14.13 11.80 -14.21
CA LYS A 26 -14.43 12.00 -15.64
C LYS A 26 -14.17 13.46 -16.06
N SER A 27 -14.56 14.40 -15.20
CA SER A 27 -14.34 15.83 -15.43
C SER A 27 -12.86 16.20 -15.38
N LEU A 28 -12.09 15.62 -14.45
CA LEU A 28 -10.64 15.88 -14.32
C LEU A 28 -9.83 15.35 -15.51
N LYS A 29 -10.25 14.26 -16.13
CA LYS A 29 -9.47 13.58 -17.17
C LYS A 29 -9.72 14.08 -18.59
N HIS A 30 -10.65 15.04 -18.80
CA HIS A 30 -10.92 15.68 -20.09
C HIS A 30 -10.88 14.69 -21.27
N GLU A 31 -11.49 13.51 -21.10
CA GLU A 31 -11.65 12.59 -22.22
C GLU A 31 -12.84 13.06 -23.06
N ASP A 32 -12.52 13.83 -24.10
CA ASP A 32 -13.35 13.92 -25.29
C ASP A 32 -13.33 12.55 -25.98
N ASP A 33 -14.51 12.11 -26.45
CA ASP A 33 -14.70 11.03 -27.42
C ASP A 33 -14.92 9.60 -26.86
N GLY A 34 -16.15 9.33 -26.37
CA GLY A 34 -16.82 8.01 -26.38
C GLY A 34 -16.19 6.81 -25.64
N GLY A 35 -15.00 6.97 -25.04
CA GLY A 35 -14.24 5.93 -24.35
C GLY A 35 -14.58 5.77 -22.87
N THR A 36 -14.23 4.63 -22.28
CA THR A 36 -14.31 4.42 -20.82
C THR A 36 -13.13 5.09 -20.12
N THR A 37 -13.42 6.00 -19.20
CA THR A 37 -12.39 6.75 -18.46
C THR A 37 -11.51 5.85 -17.61
N LYS A 38 -10.19 5.98 -17.80
CA LYS A 38 -9.18 5.19 -17.08
C LYS A 38 -8.84 5.81 -15.74
N CYS A 39 -8.77 5.01 -14.68
CA CYS A 39 -8.47 5.46 -13.32
C CYS A 39 -7.44 4.56 -12.64
N GLY A 40 -6.48 5.16 -11.94
CA GLY A 40 -5.63 4.46 -11.00
C GLY A 40 -6.33 4.33 -9.65
N VAL A 41 -6.23 3.15 -9.02
CA VAL A 41 -6.96 2.85 -7.79
C VAL A 41 -6.09 2.19 -6.73
N SER A 42 -6.27 2.63 -5.47
CA SER A 42 -5.77 1.95 -4.30
C SER A 42 -6.80 0.95 -3.79
N VAL A 43 -6.35 -0.25 -3.45
CA VAL A 43 -7.22 -1.37 -3.05
C VAL A 43 -6.78 -1.92 -1.71
N ASP A 44 -7.72 -2.04 -0.77
CA ASP A 44 -7.44 -2.59 0.56
C ASP A 44 -8.65 -3.34 1.14
N GLY A 45 -8.35 -4.35 1.95
CA GLY A 45 -9.31 -5.21 2.63
C GLY A 45 -9.26 -5.06 4.15
N THR A 46 -10.41 -5.14 4.81
CA THR A 46 -10.50 -5.17 6.27
C THR A 46 -11.41 -6.28 6.75
N TRP A 47 -11.15 -6.80 7.96
CA TRP A 47 -11.88 -7.91 8.56
C TRP A 47 -12.41 -7.53 9.93
N GLN A 48 -13.59 -8.05 10.27
CA GLN A 48 -14.21 -7.84 11.58
C GLN A 48 -13.32 -8.30 12.74
N LYS A 49 -12.54 -9.36 12.54
CA LYS A 49 -11.63 -9.92 13.55
C LYS A 49 -10.23 -10.07 12.98
N ARG A 50 -9.21 -9.89 13.84
CA ARG A 50 -7.83 -10.25 13.49
C ARG A 50 -7.68 -11.78 13.39
N GLY A 51 -6.78 -12.21 12.51
CA GLY A 51 -6.53 -13.62 12.24
C GLY A 51 -7.33 -14.15 11.04
N HIS A 52 -6.97 -15.34 10.55
CA HIS A 52 -7.52 -15.93 9.32
C HIS A 52 -8.91 -16.60 9.52
N THR A 53 -9.66 -16.20 10.55
CA THR A 53 -10.92 -16.83 10.99
C THR A 53 -12.12 -15.88 10.99
N SER A 54 -11.98 -14.68 10.42
CA SER A 54 -13.08 -13.72 10.32
C SER A 54 -14.17 -14.22 9.37
N LEU A 55 -15.43 -14.05 9.79
CA LEU A 55 -16.59 -14.40 8.96
C LEU A 55 -17.09 -13.25 8.10
N ASN A 56 -16.59 -12.04 8.37
CA ASN A 56 -16.96 -10.83 7.66
C ASN A 56 -15.70 -10.09 7.21
N GLY A 57 -15.73 -9.61 5.96
CA GLY A 57 -14.71 -8.77 5.37
C GLY A 57 -15.35 -7.63 4.59
N CYS A 58 -14.60 -6.56 4.36
CA CYS A 58 -15.00 -5.47 3.48
C CYS A 58 -13.79 -5.08 2.63
N VAL A 59 -13.97 -5.00 1.33
CA VAL A 59 -12.96 -4.52 0.38
C VAL A 59 -13.38 -3.14 -0.10
N SER A 60 -12.43 -2.23 -0.24
CA SER A 60 -12.69 -0.89 -0.76
C SER A 60 -11.68 -0.53 -1.85
N VAL A 61 -12.16 0.26 -2.82
CA VAL A 61 -11.35 0.83 -3.90
C VAL A 61 -11.44 2.34 -3.81
N ILE A 62 -10.28 2.99 -3.78
CA ILE A 62 -10.11 4.44 -3.63
C ILE A 62 -9.40 4.97 -4.87
N SER A 63 -9.90 6.06 -5.46
CA SER A 63 -9.23 6.73 -6.58
C SER A 63 -7.93 7.36 -6.12
N VAL A 64 -6.85 7.15 -6.89
CA VAL A 64 -5.57 7.83 -6.65
C VAL A 64 -5.64 9.30 -7.01
N ASP A 65 -6.43 9.65 -8.04
CA ASP A 65 -6.59 11.03 -8.52
C ASP A 65 -7.31 11.92 -7.49
N THR A 66 -8.33 11.38 -6.81
CA THR A 66 -9.18 12.18 -5.89
C THR A 66 -9.01 11.84 -4.42
N GLY A 67 -8.41 10.70 -4.07
CA GLY A 67 -8.33 10.19 -2.70
C GLY A 67 -9.68 9.77 -2.10
N LYS A 68 -10.74 9.67 -2.93
CA LYS A 68 -12.10 9.33 -2.51
C LYS A 68 -12.47 7.88 -2.88
N VAL A 69 -13.41 7.30 -2.15
CA VAL A 69 -13.90 5.93 -2.37
C VAL A 69 -14.72 5.85 -3.66
N LEU A 70 -14.44 4.84 -4.48
CA LEU A 70 -15.17 4.54 -5.72
C LEU A 70 -16.15 3.38 -5.58
N ASP A 71 -15.76 2.35 -4.83
CA ASP A 71 -16.62 1.19 -4.60
C ASP A 71 -16.21 0.45 -3.32
N VAL A 72 -17.16 -0.32 -2.77
CA VAL A 72 -16.96 -1.19 -1.61
C VAL A 72 -17.70 -2.51 -1.80
N GLU A 73 -17.11 -3.60 -1.32
CA GLU A 73 -17.71 -4.93 -1.32
C GLU A 73 -17.65 -5.53 0.08
N ALA A 74 -18.81 -5.61 0.73
CA ALA A 74 -18.96 -6.30 2.01
C ALA A 74 -19.20 -7.80 1.76
N LEU A 75 -18.34 -8.65 2.33
CA LEU A 75 -18.39 -10.10 2.20
C LEU A 75 -18.71 -10.72 3.56
N SER A 76 -19.66 -11.66 3.57
CA SER A 76 -20.04 -12.44 4.74
C SER A 76 -20.11 -13.91 4.36
N SER A 77 -19.42 -14.76 5.13
CA SER A 77 -19.62 -16.20 5.13
C SER A 77 -20.60 -16.66 6.20
N PHE A 78 -21.31 -15.73 6.85
CA PHE A 78 -22.19 -16.00 7.98
C PHE A 78 -23.64 -15.68 7.68
N CYS A 79 -24.50 -16.63 8.02
CA CYS A 79 -25.93 -16.40 8.14
C CYS A 79 -26.47 -17.05 9.42
N GLN A 80 -27.23 -16.27 10.18
CA GLN A 80 -27.83 -16.73 11.44
C GLN A 80 -28.84 -17.87 11.20
N VAL A 81 -29.57 -17.83 10.08
CA VAL A 81 -30.55 -18.87 9.73
C VAL A 81 -29.83 -20.16 9.34
N CYS A 82 -28.82 -20.10 8.46
CA CYS A 82 -27.97 -21.26 8.15
C CYS A 82 -27.40 -21.91 9.42
N LYS A 83 -26.82 -21.11 10.33
CA LYS A 83 -26.24 -21.62 11.57
C LYS A 83 -27.24 -22.30 12.50
N LYS A 84 -28.50 -21.84 12.49
CA LYS A 84 -29.60 -22.52 13.22
C LYS A 84 -29.95 -23.84 12.54
N MET A 85 -30.09 -23.83 11.22
CA MET A 85 -30.40 -25.01 10.42
C MET A 85 -29.33 -26.10 10.49
N ASP A 86 -28.05 -25.74 10.66
CA ASP A 86 -26.95 -26.71 10.82
C ASP A 86 -27.14 -27.67 12.01
N LYS A 87 -28.01 -27.30 12.96
CA LYS A 87 -28.35 -28.12 14.15
C LYS A 87 -29.71 -28.82 14.04
N MET A 88 -30.42 -28.64 12.94
CA MET A 88 -31.77 -29.19 12.73
C MET A 88 -31.71 -30.50 11.94
N ALA A 89 -32.66 -31.39 12.20
CA ALA A 89 -32.86 -32.57 11.35
C ALA A 89 -33.41 -32.13 9.98
N LYS A 90 -32.86 -32.66 8.89
CA LYS A 90 -33.16 -32.21 7.51
C LYS A 90 -34.62 -32.47 7.09
N ASP A 91 -35.27 -33.41 7.76
CA ASP A 91 -36.66 -33.83 7.59
C ASP A 91 -37.63 -33.09 8.52
N SER A 92 -37.13 -32.27 9.46
CA SER A 92 -38.00 -31.46 10.32
C SER A 92 -38.76 -30.40 9.52
N ILE A 93 -40.00 -30.11 9.95
CA ILE A 93 -40.84 -29.06 9.37
C ILE A 93 -40.11 -27.71 9.38
N ASP A 94 -39.42 -27.39 10.48
CA ASP A 94 -38.63 -26.15 10.62
C ASP A 94 -37.51 -26.04 9.58
N TYR A 95 -36.80 -27.14 9.27
CA TYR A 95 -35.78 -27.14 8.23
C TYR A 95 -36.40 -26.88 6.85
N ILE A 96 -37.51 -27.53 6.54
CA ILE A 96 -38.20 -27.39 5.25
C ILE A 96 -38.68 -25.95 5.03
N LEU A 97 -39.17 -25.28 6.08
CA LEU A 97 -39.60 -23.88 6.01
C LEU A 97 -38.44 -22.89 5.86
N LEU A 98 -37.25 -23.24 6.38
CA LEU A 98 -36.09 -22.34 6.39
C LEU A 98 -35.09 -22.60 5.26
N LYS A 99 -35.20 -23.73 4.54
CA LYS A 99 -34.21 -24.10 3.51
C LYS A 99 -34.04 -23.07 2.40
N ASP A 100 -35.12 -22.38 2.03
CA ASP A 100 -35.16 -21.37 0.97
C ASP A 100 -35.15 -19.92 1.51
N HIS A 101 -34.63 -19.71 2.72
CA HIS A 101 -34.54 -18.37 3.30
C HIS A 101 -33.65 -17.44 2.46
N ALA A 102 -33.91 -16.13 2.55
CA ALA A 102 -33.03 -15.10 2.00
C ALA A 102 -31.69 -15.07 2.77
N CYS A 103 -30.71 -15.85 2.30
CA CYS A 103 -29.43 -16.01 2.95
C CYS A 103 -28.63 -14.70 2.96
N THR A 104 -28.12 -14.33 4.12
CA THR A 104 -27.28 -13.13 4.30
C THR A 104 -25.80 -13.40 4.02
N SER A 105 -25.42 -14.65 3.81
CA SER A 105 -24.06 -15.04 3.41
C SER A 105 -23.94 -14.88 1.90
N ASN A 106 -22.97 -14.08 1.46
CA ASN A 106 -22.70 -13.82 0.05
C ASN A 106 -21.31 -14.32 -0.38
N TYR A 107 -20.61 -15.04 0.50
CA TYR A 107 -19.27 -15.55 0.26
C TYR A 107 -19.10 -16.97 0.85
N LYS A 108 -18.42 -17.84 0.11
CA LYS A 108 -18.01 -19.17 0.55
C LYS A 108 -16.50 -19.31 0.34
N GLY A 109 -15.77 -19.67 1.38
CA GLY A 109 -14.31 -19.84 1.32
C GLY A 109 -13.63 -19.35 2.60
N SER A 110 -12.30 -19.26 2.56
CA SER A 110 -11.48 -18.82 3.70
C SER A 110 -11.52 -17.30 3.86
N ALA A 111 -11.33 -16.80 5.09
CA ALA A 111 -11.28 -15.36 5.36
C ALA A 111 -10.21 -14.61 4.52
N PRO A 112 -8.98 -15.13 4.34
CA PRO A 112 -7.95 -14.46 3.53
C PRO A 112 -8.34 -14.34 2.05
N ASN A 113 -9.21 -15.21 1.55
CA ASN A 113 -9.65 -15.19 0.16
C ASN A 113 -10.85 -14.25 -0.08
N MET A 114 -11.39 -13.63 0.98
CA MET A 114 -12.42 -12.58 0.83
C MET A 114 -11.87 -11.38 0.05
N GLU A 115 -10.64 -10.94 0.31
CA GLU A 115 -10.09 -9.78 -0.38
C GLU A 115 -9.97 -10.03 -1.90
N PRO A 116 -9.30 -11.09 -2.40
CA PRO A 116 -9.26 -11.36 -3.84
C PRO A 116 -10.64 -11.43 -4.51
N VAL A 117 -11.64 -12.01 -3.83
CA VAL A 117 -13.01 -12.10 -4.35
C VAL A 117 -13.70 -10.73 -4.37
N GLY A 118 -13.50 -9.91 -3.33
CA GLY A 118 -14.07 -8.57 -3.29
C GLY A 118 -13.45 -7.65 -4.33
N VAL A 119 -12.13 -7.73 -4.52
CA VAL A 119 -11.41 -7.01 -5.58
C VAL A 119 -11.94 -7.39 -6.94
N TYR A 120 -12.06 -8.70 -7.23
CA TYR A 120 -12.66 -9.18 -8.48
C TYR A 120 -14.05 -8.57 -8.71
N ARG A 121 -14.96 -8.69 -7.73
CA ARG A 121 -16.34 -8.19 -7.86
C ARG A 121 -16.44 -6.69 -8.08
N ILE A 122 -15.52 -5.92 -7.52
CA ILE A 122 -15.48 -4.46 -7.71
C ILE A 122 -14.97 -4.12 -9.13
N PHE A 123 -13.92 -4.80 -9.60
CA PHE A 123 -13.38 -4.54 -10.94
C PHE A 123 -14.34 -5.00 -12.04
N ASP A 124 -14.97 -6.16 -11.86
CA ASP A 124 -15.94 -6.76 -12.78
C ASP A 124 -17.10 -5.79 -13.10
N ARG A 125 -17.62 -5.11 -12.07
CA ARG A 125 -18.72 -4.14 -12.22
C ARG A 125 -18.29 -2.69 -12.45
N SER A 126 -16.99 -2.41 -12.55
CA SER A 126 -16.47 -1.03 -12.55
C SER A 126 -16.93 -0.24 -13.77
N VAL A 127 -16.84 -0.82 -14.96
CA VAL A 127 -17.22 -0.17 -16.21
C VAL A 127 -18.73 0.06 -16.26
N GLU A 128 -19.52 -0.97 -15.94
CA GLU A 128 -20.98 -0.87 -15.98
C GLU A 128 -21.53 0.09 -14.91
N ASN A 129 -21.09 -0.04 -13.66
CA ASN A 129 -21.69 0.69 -12.55
C ASN A 129 -21.08 2.07 -12.31
N ARG A 130 -19.83 2.29 -12.74
CA ARG A 130 -19.08 3.53 -12.49
C ARG A 130 -18.69 4.26 -13.78
N GLY A 131 -18.69 3.56 -14.92
CA GLY A 131 -18.15 4.10 -16.17
C GLY A 131 -16.67 4.38 -16.08
N LEU A 132 -15.94 3.62 -15.25
CA LEU A 132 -14.50 3.76 -15.03
C LEU A 132 -13.82 2.42 -15.29
N MET A 133 -12.66 2.46 -15.94
CA MET A 133 -11.77 1.31 -16.12
C MET A 133 -10.56 1.45 -15.21
N TYR A 134 -10.35 0.50 -14.31
CA TYR A 134 -9.24 0.56 -13.35
C TYR A 134 -7.94 0.02 -13.94
N THR A 135 -7.09 0.89 -14.49
CA THR A 135 -5.89 0.47 -15.23
C THR A 135 -4.64 0.33 -14.38
N GLU A 136 -4.62 0.94 -13.19
CA GLU A 136 -3.49 0.88 -12.27
C GLU A 136 -3.98 0.43 -10.90
N TYR A 137 -3.33 -0.61 -10.36
CA TYR A 137 -3.64 -1.21 -9.06
C TYR A 137 -2.55 -0.85 -8.07
N TYR A 138 -2.85 0.01 -7.11
CA TYR A 138 -1.99 0.31 -5.98
C TYR A 138 -2.40 -0.56 -4.80
N GLY A 139 -1.50 -1.46 -4.41
CA GLY A 139 -1.77 -2.34 -3.28
C GLY A 139 -0.53 -2.66 -2.49
N ASP A 140 -0.67 -3.64 -1.61
CA ASP A 140 0.43 -4.18 -0.86
C ASP A 140 1.34 -5.10 -1.71
N GLY A 141 2.35 -5.67 -1.07
CA GLY A 141 3.25 -6.60 -1.72
C GLY A 141 2.57 -7.91 -2.14
N ASP A 142 1.44 -8.28 -1.53
CA ASP A 142 0.73 -9.51 -1.89
C ASP A 142 0.05 -9.33 -3.25
N SER A 143 0.22 -10.32 -4.12
CA SER A 143 -0.25 -10.24 -5.50
C SER A 143 -1.50 -11.08 -5.74
N ARG A 144 -2.03 -11.77 -4.72
CA ARG A 144 -3.20 -12.65 -4.88
C ARG A 144 -4.42 -11.93 -5.44
N SER A 145 -4.75 -10.76 -4.89
CA SER A 145 -5.89 -9.96 -5.34
C SER A 145 -5.65 -9.37 -6.72
N PHE A 146 -4.46 -8.83 -6.98
CA PHE A 146 -4.06 -8.31 -8.30
C PHE A 146 -4.15 -9.38 -9.40
N LEU A 147 -3.66 -10.60 -9.15
CA LEU A 147 -3.69 -11.68 -10.14
C LEU A 147 -5.10 -12.05 -10.60
N LYS A 148 -6.14 -11.75 -9.81
CA LYS A 148 -7.54 -11.96 -10.19
C LYS A 148 -8.09 -10.91 -11.15
N VAL A 149 -7.48 -9.72 -11.18
CA VAL A 149 -7.97 -8.58 -11.96
C VAL A 149 -7.00 -8.11 -13.03
N LYS A 150 -5.81 -8.74 -13.12
CA LYS A 150 -4.77 -8.38 -14.07
C LYS A 150 -5.29 -8.26 -15.50
N ASP A 151 -6.06 -9.23 -15.96
CA ASP A 151 -6.55 -9.32 -17.33
C ASP A 151 -8.09 -9.34 -17.35
N ILE A 152 -8.73 -8.60 -16.43
CA ILE A 152 -10.19 -8.54 -16.32
C ILE A 152 -10.86 -7.72 -17.42
N TYR A 153 -10.11 -6.81 -18.06
CA TYR A 153 -10.58 -6.02 -19.19
C TYR A 153 -9.98 -6.58 -20.48
N ASP A 154 -10.82 -6.95 -21.45
CA ASP A 154 -10.43 -7.68 -22.67
C ASP A 154 -9.19 -7.13 -23.38
N LYS A 155 -9.10 -5.79 -23.50
CA LYS A 155 -8.05 -5.10 -24.27
C LYS A 155 -7.01 -4.41 -23.39
N THR A 156 -7.15 -4.44 -22.07
CA THR A 156 -6.30 -3.65 -21.16
C THR A 156 -5.87 -4.47 -19.96
N THR A 157 -4.56 -4.72 -19.85
CA THR A 157 -3.96 -5.33 -18.66
C THR A 157 -3.77 -4.28 -17.57
N VAL A 158 -4.23 -4.59 -16.35
CA VAL A 158 -4.03 -3.78 -15.15
C VAL A 158 -2.57 -3.83 -14.73
N THR A 159 -1.98 -2.67 -14.45
CA THR A 159 -0.59 -2.55 -13.98
C THR A 159 -0.54 -2.51 -12.47
N LYS A 160 0.25 -3.40 -11.85
CA LYS A 160 0.48 -3.37 -10.40
C LYS A 160 1.55 -2.36 -10.02
N LEU A 161 1.14 -1.40 -9.20
CA LEU A 161 1.97 -0.38 -8.58
C LEU A 161 1.99 -0.58 -7.06
N GLU A 162 3.00 -0.02 -6.41
CA GLU A 162 3.19 -0.16 -4.97
C GLU A 162 3.22 1.22 -4.32
N CYS A 163 2.58 1.34 -3.16
CA CYS A 163 2.65 2.61 -2.45
C CYS A 163 4.04 2.85 -1.84
N ILE A 164 4.40 4.12 -1.68
CA ILE A 164 5.67 4.56 -1.07
C ILE A 164 5.89 3.90 0.30
N GLY A 165 4.83 3.71 1.08
CA GLY A 165 4.88 3.03 2.37
C GLY A 165 5.36 1.57 2.26
N HIS A 166 4.93 0.84 1.24
CA HIS A 166 5.38 -0.54 0.98
C HIS A 166 6.82 -0.58 0.50
N VAL A 167 7.23 0.33 -0.40
CA VAL A 167 8.63 0.46 -0.82
C VAL A 167 9.54 0.77 0.38
N GLN A 168 9.10 1.68 1.27
CA GLN A 168 9.81 2.00 2.52
C GLN A 168 9.92 0.78 3.45
N LYS A 169 8.86 -0.03 3.62
CA LYS A 169 8.89 -1.26 4.42
C LYS A 169 9.83 -2.32 3.83
N ARG A 170 9.87 -2.46 2.50
CA ARG A 170 10.77 -3.38 1.80
C ARG A 170 12.24 -3.13 2.14
N VAL A 171 12.65 -1.86 2.21
CA VAL A 171 14.03 -1.49 2.60
C VAL A 171 14.41 -2.15 3.93
N GLY A 172 13.56 -2.01 4.94
CA GLY A 172 13.82 -2.62 6.24
C GLY A 172 13.75 -4.13 6.25
N ALA A 173 12.81 -4.72 5.51
CA ALA A 173 12.70 -6.17 5.40
C ALA A 173 13.98 -6.78 4.79
N ARG A 174 14.50 -6.18 3.69
CA ARG A 174 15.72 -6.64 3.03
C ARG A 174 16.95 -6.48 3.93
N LEU A 175 17.09 -5.34 4.61
CA LEU A 175 18.21 -5.10 5.52
C LEU A 175 18.17 -6.02 6.75
N ARG A 176 16.98 -6.29 7.32
CA ARG A 176 16.83 -7.26 8.41
C ARG A 176 17.12 -8.68 7.96
N LYS A 177 16.74 -9.06 6.73
CA LYS A 177 17.09 -10.35 6.14
C LYS A 177 18.61 -10.48 5.94
N LEU A 178 19.26 -9.43 5.45
CA LEU A 178 20.72 -9.37 5.31
C LEU A 178 21.41 -9.50 6.68
N LYS A 179 20.95 -8.74 7.69
CA LYS A 179 21.43 -8.80 9.08
C LYS A 179 21.40 -10.21 9.65
N LYS A 180 20.34 -10.97 9.36
CA LYS A 180 20.20 -12.37 9.79
C LYS A 180 21.10 -13.32 9.01
N LYS A 181 21.30 -13.09 7.71
CA LYS A 181 22.09 -13.96 6.83
C LYS A 181 23.60 -13.82 7.04
N VAL A 182 24.08 -12.61 7.31
CA VAL A 182 25.51 -12.31 7.41
C VAL A 182 25.94 -12.25 8.87
N ALA A 183 26.78 -13.20 9.29
CA ALA A 183 27.31 -13.25 10.64
C ALA A 183 28.09 -11.96 10.98
N GLY A 184 27.90 -11.47 12.21
CA GLY A 184 28.59 -10.28 12.72
C GLY A 184 28.12 -8.94 12.16
N LEU A 185 27.04 -8.89 11.36
CA LEU A 185 26.49 -7.64 10.80
C LEU A 185 25.65 -6.85 11.82
N GLY A 186 25.01 -7.55 12.77
CA GLY A 186 24.28 -6.95 13.88
C GLY A 186 25.16 -6.65 15.10
N GLY A 187 24.60 -5.93 16.08
CA GLY A 187 25.24 -5.62 17.36
C GLY A 187 25.41 -4.12 17.61
N LYS A 188 25.84 -3.76 18.83
CA LYS A 188 26.10 -2.36 19.21
C LYS A 188 27.16 -1.76 18.29
N GLY A 189 26.89 -0.58 17.76
CA GLY A 189 27.78 0.11 16.82
C GLY A 189 27.79 -0.43 15.38
N LYS A 190 26.88 -1.36 15.05
CA LYS A 190 26.74 -1.95 13.71
C LYS A 190 25.32 -1.75 13.16
N LEU A 191 24.81 -2.67 12.34
CA LEU A 191 23.48 -2.59 11.76
C LEU A 191 22.39 -2.98 12.78
N THR A 192 22.02 -2.06 13.66
CA THR A 192 20.91 -2.24 14.63
C THR A 192 19.55 -2.07 13.97
N ASP A 193 18.47 -2.55 14.60
CA ASP A 193 17.11 -2.30 14.09
C ASP A 193 16.77 -0.81 14.05
N SER A 194 17.22 -0.03 15.05
CA SER A 194 17.08 1.43 15.04
C SER A 194 17.84 2.11 13.89
N PHE A 195 19.01 1.58 13.50
CA PHE A 195 19.73 2.08 12.33
C PHE A 195 18.98 1.75 11.04
N ILE A 196 18.43 0.53 10.94
CA ILE A 196 17.58 0.12 9.82
C ILE A 196 16.35 1.03 9.72
N ASP A 197 15.66 1.30 10.83
CA ASP A 197 14.51 2.21 10.85
C ASP A 197 14.89 3.62 10.40
N ARG A 198 16.07 4.11 10.80
CA ARG A 198 16.61 5.38 10.31
C ARG A 198 16.81 5.36 8.79
N LEU A 199 17.44 4.33 8.24
CA LEU A 199 17.61 4.17 6.79
C LEU A 199 16.26 4.11 6.06
N GLN A 200 15.27 3.42 6.61
CA GLN A 200 13.90 3.37 6.06
C GLN A 200 13.27 4.75 6.04
N ASN A 201 13.37 5.51 7.13
CA ASN A 201 12.76 6.84 7.22
C ASN A 201 13.37 7.82 6.22
N TYR A 202 14.71 7.86 6.13
CA TYR A 202 15.38 8.69 5.12
C TYR A 202 15.04 8.27 3.69
N TYR A 203 14.96 6.96 3.42
CA TYR A 203 14.50 6.46 2.13
C TYR A 203 13.09 6.99 1.79
N GLY A 204 12.14 6.89 2.72
CA GLY A 204 10.78 7.39 2.52
C GLY A 204 10.74 8.92 2.29
N ILE A 205 11.57 9.69 2.99
CA ILE A 205 11.71 11.14 2.77
C ILE A 205 12.25 11.41 1.37
N ALA A 206 13.32 10.71 0.96
CA ALA A 206 13.93 10.87 -0.35
C ALA A 206 12.93 10.68 -1.50
N ILE A 207 12.03 9.69 -1.40
CA ILE A 207 10.99 9.47 -2.41
C ILE A 207 9.93 10.56 -2.36
N ARG A 208 9.37 10.87 -1.18
CA ARG A 208 8.28 11.87 -1.04
C ARG A 208 8.71 13.29 -1.41
N SER A 209 9.98 13.63 -1.23
CA SER A 209 10.52 14.95 -1.56
C SER A 209 10.89 15.12 -3.04
N ASN A 210 10.76 14.08 -3.87
CA ASN A 210 11.10 14.12 -5.29
C ASN A 210 9.96 13.59 -6.17
N PRO A 211 8.71 14.08 -6.03
CA PRO A 211 7.59 13.61 -6.84
C PRO A 211 7.89 13.81 -8.33
N ASN A 212 7.58 12.82 -9.16
CA ASN A 212 7.79 12.84 -10.61
C ASN A 212 9.25 13.11 -11.06
N ASN A 213 10.23 12.99 -10.16
CA ASN A 213 11.63 13.22 -10.48
C ASN A 213 12.46 11.97 -10.12
N LEU A 214 12.49 11.00 -11.03
CA LEU A 214 13.20 9.74 -10.86
C LEU A 214 14.71 9.92 -10.58
N ALA A 215 15.35 10.85 -11.30
CA ALA A 215 16.76 11.16 -11.09
C ALA A 215 17.01 11.77 -9.70
N GLY A 216 16.13 12.69 -9.27
CA GLY A 216 16.13 13.27 -7.93
C GLY A 216 15.92 12.24 -6.84
N MET A 217 14.95 11.33 -7.02
CA MET A 217 14.71 10.20 -6.09
C MET A 217 15.97 9.35 -5.93
N LYS A 218 16.59 8.91 -7.03
CA LYS A 218 17.83 8.12 -6.99
C LYS A 218 18.94 8.85 -6.24
N SER A 219 19.18 10.11 -6.61
CA SER A 219 20.22 10.94 -5.99
C SER A 219 19.97 11.10 -4.48
N ALA A 220 18.74 11.40 -4.08
CA ALA A 220 18.35 11.58 -2.68
C ALA A 220 18.42 10.29 -1.87
N VAL A 221 18.07 9.13 -2.45
CA VAL A 221 18.21 7.82 -1.79
C VAL A 221 19.68 7.48 -1.59
N ILE A 222 20.53 7.71 -2.58
CA ILE A 222 21.99 7.51 -2.45
C ILE A 222 22.57 8.43 -1.38
N ALA A 223 22.20 9.71 -1.39
CA ALA A 223 22.61 10.68 -0.38
C ALA A 223 22.18 10.27 1.03
N SER A 224 20.96 9.77 1.16
CA SER A 224 20.40 9.27 2.42
C SER A 224 21.22 8.12 3.01
N PHE A 225 21.67 7.18 2.17
CA PHE A 225 22.54 6.09 2.60
C PHE A 225 23.84 6.60 3.20
N PHE A 226 24.58 7.39 2.43
CA PHE A 226 25.89 7.90 2.83
C PHE A 226 25.79 8.82 4.05
N HIS A 227 24.75 9.67 4.10
CA HIS A 227 24.45 10.50 5.26
C HIS A 227 24.19 9.67 6.52
N CYS A 228 23.43 8.57 6.43
CA CYS A 228 23.19 7.72 7.59
C CYS A 228 24.45 6.99 8.07
N CYS A 229 25.33 6.62 7.14
CA CYS A 229 26.56 5.88 7.40
C CYS A 229 27.72 6.76 7.89
N THR A 230 27.61 8.09 7.73
CA THR A 230 28.65 9.07 8.09
C THR A 230 29.15 8.91 9.53
N SER A 231 30.44 9.11 9.74
CA SER A 231 31.05 9.13 11.07
C SER A 231 32.05 10.28 11.18
N LYS A 232 32.51 10.57 12.40
CA LYS A 232 33.52 11.61 12.65
C LYS A 232 34.82 11.36 11.86
N ASP A 233 35.26 10.10 11.80
CA ASP A 233 36.51 9.72 11.13
C ASP A 233 36.34 9.62 9.61
N LYS A 234 35.10 9.48 9.13
CA LYS A 234 34.78 9.38 7.71
C LYS A 234 33.50 10.13 7.36
N PRO A 235 33.57 11.46 7.18
CA PRO A 235 32.42 12.26 6.80
C PRO A 235 31.96 11.91 5.38
N MET A 236 30.68 11.58 5.24
CA MET A 236 30.08 11.10 3.98
C MET A 236 28.88 11.96 3.55
N HIS A 237 29.02 13.28 3.67
CA HIS A 237 27.98 14.25 3.28
C HIS A 237 28.10 14.73 1.82
N GLY A 238 29.02 14.17 1.03
CA GLY A 238 29.32 14.65 -0.32
C GLY A 238 28.14 14.61 -1.29
N GLN A 239 27.23 13.64 -1.10
CA GLN A 239 26.03 13.45 -1.92
C GLN A 239 24.82 14.24 -1.38
N CYS A 240 24.91 14.82 -0.18
CA CYS A 240 23.83 15.63 0.37
C CYS A 240 23.67 16.93 -0.43
N PRO A 241 22.43 17.46 -0.58
CA PRO A 241 22.23 18.75 -1.22
C PRO A 241 23.01 19.85 -0.50
N ARG A 242 23.54 20.82 -1.24
CA ARG A 242 24.29 21.95 -0.67
C ARG A 242 23.35 23.12 -0.35
N GLY A 243 23.82 24.07 0.44
CA GLY A 243 23.08 25.31 0.73
C GLY A 243 22.25 25.26 2.02
N GLN A 244 21.61 26.38 2.34
CA GLN A 244 20.88 26.59 3.59
C GLN A 244 19.59 25.75 3.67
N ASP A 245 19.03 25.39 2.51
CA ASP A 245 17.81 24.57 2.39
C ASP A 245 18.10 23.06 2.42
N SER A 246 19.37 22.67 2.53
CA SER A 246 19.75 21.27 2.60
C SER A 246 19.14 20.56 3.81
N TRP A 247 18.47 19.43 3.64
CA TRP A 247 18.06 18.61 4.79
C TRP A 247 19.26 18.09 5.61
N CYS A 248 20.47 18.11 5.06
CA CYS A 248 21.69 17.71 5.73
C CYS A 248 22.25 18.86 6.58
N ARG A 249 22.23 18.68 7.91
CA ARG A 249 22.74 19.68 8.85
C ARG A 249 24.23 20.03 8.63
N TYR A 250 25.06 19.08 8.19
CA TYR A 250 26.46 19.35 7.85
C TYR A 250 26.57 20.36 6.71
N GLN A 251 25.79 20.17 5.64
CA GLN A 251 25.77 21.08 4.49
C GLN A 251 25.21 22.46 4.86
N LYS A 252 24.19 22.52 5.73
CA LYS A 252 23.72 23.80 6.30
C LYS A 252 24.81 24.52 7.08
N CYS A 253 25.57 23.81 7.91
CA CYS A 253 26.67 24.39 8.68
C CYS A 253 27.79 24.93 7.78
N ILE A 254 28.11 24.26 6.68
CA ILE A 254 29.03 24.78 5.66
C ILE A 254 28.48 26.07 5.06
N ALA A 255 27.23 26.06 4.60
CA ALA A 255 26.59 27.22 3.96
C ALA A 255 26.47 28.44 4.90
N ALA A 256 26.39 28.20 6.21
CA ALA A 256 26.31 29.25 7.23
C ALA A 256 27.68 29.66 7.82
N GLY A 257 28.80 29.06 7.40
CA GLY A 257 30.12 29.31 7.97
C GLY A 257 30.28 28.83 9.42
N ARG A 258 29.47 27.86 9.87
CA ARG A 258 29.41 27.35 11.27
C ARG A 258 29.84 25.90 11.41
N LEU A 259 30.73 25.41 10.55
CA LEU A 259 31.15 24.01 10.53
C LEU A 259 31.76 23.54 11.86
N GLY A 260 32.50 24.41 12.56
CA GLY A 260 33.08 24.11 13.87
C GLY A 260 32.07 23.76 14.97
N GLN A 261 30.79 24.10 14.80
CA GLN A 261 29.71 23.76 15.75
C GLN A 261 29.04 22.42 15.43
N PHE A 262 29.36 21.80 14.30
CA PHE A 262 28.73 20.56 13.87
C PHE A 262 29.34 19.35 14.58
N LYS A 263 28.49 18.52 15.18
CA LYS A 263 28.89 17.26 15.82
C LYS A 263 28.33 16.09 15.04
N GLU A 264 29.21 15.20 14.60
CA GLU A 264 28.79 13.99 13.90
C GLU A 264 28.12 12.98 14.79
N LYS A 265 27.19 12.23 14.20
CA LYS A 265 26.60 11.05 14.83
C LYS A 265 27.50 9.84 14.61
N ALA A 266 27.30 8.81 15.43
CA ALA A 266 27.91 7.51 15.21
C ALA A 266 27.34 6.89 13.91
N GLY A 267 28.22 6.67 12.95
CA GLY A 267 27.95 5.99 11.68
C GLY A 267 28.11 4.48 11.77
N LEU A 268 28.27 3.84 10.62
CA LEU A 268 28.65 2.43 10.54
C LEU A 268 30.15 2.29 10.30
N PRO A 269 30.79 1.24 10.85
CA PRO A 269 32.12 0.82 10.44
C PRO A 269 32.17 0.47 8.96
N LEU A 270 33.34 0.65 8.32
CA LEU A 270 33.48 0.47 6.88
C LEU A 270 33.14 -0.95 6.39
N ASP A 271 33.59 -1.96 7.12
CA ASP A 271 33.30 -3.36 6.80
C ASP A 271 31.80 -3.67 6.83
N ILE A 272 31.03 -2.94 7.65
CA ILE A 272 29.57 -3.05 7.69
C ILE A 272 28.95 -2.27 6.53
N ILE A 273 29.44 -1.07 6.22
CA ILE A 273 28.96 -0.28 5.07
C ILE A 273 29.10 -1.08 3.78
N ASP A 274 30.27 -1.68 3.55
CA ASP A 274 30.56 -2.43 2.33
C ASP A 274 29.64 -3.65 2.15
N LYS A 275 29.22 -4.28 3.25
CA LYS A 275 28.25 -5.38 3.25
C LYS A 275 26.81 -4.91 3.02
N VAL A 276 26.44 -3.74 3.54
CA VAL A 276 25.06 -3.20 3.46
C VAL A 276 24.78 -2.49 2.15
N LYS A 277 25.77 -1.75 1.63
CA LYS A 277 25.65 -0.88 0.45
C LYS A 277 25.05 -1.61 -0.76
N PRO A 278 25.48 -2.82 -1.16
CA PRO A 278 24.90 -3.49 -2.33
C PRO A 278 23.39 -3.71 -2.20
N THR A 279 22.94 -4.19 -1.03
CA THR A 279 21.51 -4.44 -0.77
C THR A 279 20.71 -3.14 -0.78
N TYR A 280 21.28 -2.05 -0.27
CA TYR A 280 20.63 -0.74 -0.29
C TYR A 280 20.57 -0.15 -1.70
N MET A 281 21.65 -0.23 -2.47
CA MET A 281 21.72 0.33 -3.83
C MET A 281 20.86 -0.43 -4.84
N GLU A 282 20.65 -1.73 -4.64
CA GLU A 282 19.66 -2.48 -5.43
C GLU A 282 18.23 -1.93 -5.29
N LEU A 283 17.93 -1.18 -4.22
CA LEU A 283 16.64 -0.51 -4.05
C LEU A 283 16.53 0.78 -4.86
N CYS A 284 17.64 1.29 -5.41
CA CYS A 284 17.67 2.47 -6.29
C CYS A 284 17.43 2.12 -7.77
N LYS A 285 17.16 0.85 -8.10
CA LYS A 285 16.95 0.41 -9.48
C LYS A 285 15.69 1.04 -10.07
N ASP A 286 15.73 1.30 -11.37
CA ASP A 286 14.60 1.80 -12.16
C ASP A 286 13.40 0.86 -12.19
N GLU A 287 13.48 -0.36 -11.69
CA GLU A 287 12.29 -1.22 -11.62
C GLU A 287 11.46 -0.95 -10.36
N LEU A 288 12.06 -0.26 -9.38
CA LEU A 288 11.52 -0.09 -8.03
C LEU A 288 11.12 1.35 -7.69
N LEU A 289 11.53 2.33 -8.51
CA LEU A 289 11.32 3.76 -8.30
C LEU A 289 10.31 4.43 -9.25
N PRO A 290 10.18 4.05 -10.53
CA PRO A 290 9.14 4.57 -11.42
C PRO A 290 7.89 3.71 -11.25
N LYS A 291 7.10 4.03 -10.22
CA LYS A 291 5.75 3.50 -10.00
C LYS A 291 4.93 4.51 -9.23
#